data_AF-A0A350H3V6-F1
#
_entry.id   AF-A0A350H3V6-F1
#
_cell.length_a   1.000
_cell.length_b   1.000
_cell.length_c   1.000
_cell.angle_alpha   90.00
_cell.angle_beta   90.00
_cell.angle_gamma   90.00
#
_symmetry.space_group_name_H-M   'P 1'
#
loop_
_entity.id
_entity.type
_entity.pdbx_description
1 polymer ?
#
loop_
_entity_poly.entity_id
_entity_poly.type
_entity_poly.pdbx_seq_one_letter_code
_entity_poly.pdbx_strand_id
1 'polypeptide(L)' 'MSDKTSKEILEQQYLSAYDLKKIIPTMSYSNALDYIKQIRTKMKEADYYVPKGKTKIALTWMIKKDLGIK' A
#
# COMPACT_ATOMS: atom_id res chain seq x y z
N MET A 1 10.21 16.33 -8.94
CA MET A 1 9.68 15.01 -8.57
C MET A 1 8.39 14.82 -9.34
N SER A 2 8.19 13.72 -10.05
CA SER A 2 6.96 13.50 -10.81
C SER A 2 5.84 13.21 -9.80
N ASP A 3 4.92 14.16 -9.63
CA ASP A 3 3.78 14.01 -8.73
C ASP A 3 2.76 13.07 -9.36
N LYS A 4 2.96 11.77 -9.12
CA LYS A 4 1.99 10.76 -9.50
C LYS A 4 0.64 11.09 -8.86
N THR A 5 -0.40 11.08 -9.69
CA THR A 5 -1.79 11.26 -9.28
C THR A 5 -2.28 10.04 -8.50
N SER A 6 -3.32 10.21 -7.67
CA SER A 6 -3.92 9.11 -6.91
C SER A 6 -4.38 7.96 -7.81
N LYS A 7 -4.77 8.24 -9.07
CA LYS A 7 -5.16 7.23 -10.06
C LYS A 7 -3.97 6.38 -10.50
N GLU A 8 -2.88 7.01 -10.95
CA GLU A 8 -1.65 6.32 -11.37
C GLU A 8 -1.02 5.50 -10.24
N ILE A 9 -1.19 5.96 -9.00
CA ILE A 9 -0.76 5.23 -7.82
C ILE A 9 -1.58 3.94 -7.66
N LEU A 10 -2.91 4.03 -7.76
CA LEU A 10 -3.81 2.88 -7.61
C LEU A 10 -3.71 1.85 -8.74
N GLU A 11 -3.05 2.18 -9.85
CA GLU A 11 -2.78 1.26 -10.96
C GLU A 11 -1.47 0.48 -10.79
N GLN A 12 -0.60 0.87 -9.84
CA GLN A 12 0.64 0.15 -9.58
C GLN A 12 0.38 -1.22 -8.98
N GLN A 13 1.29 -2.17 -9.18
CA GLN A 13 1.19 -3.50 -8.56
C GLN A 13 1.40 -3.45 -7.03
N TYR A 14 2.25 -2.55 -6.57
CA TYR A 14 2.55 -2.34 -5.15
C TYR A 14 2.43 -0.86 -4.79
N LEU A 15 1.94 -0.59 -3.58
CA LEU A 15 1.92 0.74 -2.98
C LEU A 15 2.94 0.84 -1.87
N SER A 16 3.60 2.00 -1.78
CA SER A 16 4.36 2.37 -0.59
C SER A 16 3.50 3.10 0.46
N ALA A 17 4.03 3.23 1.67
CA ALA A 17 3.41 4.07 2.70
C ALA A 17 3.28 5.55 2.28
N TYR A 18 4.20 6.07 1.45
CA TYR A 18 4.08 7.42 0.90
C TYR A 18 2.93 7.54 -0.10
N ASP A 19 2.79 6.54 -0.96
CA ASP A 19 1.69 6.48 -1.92
C ASP A 19 0.33 6.38 -1.22
N LEU A 20 0.27 5.59 -0.14
CA LEU A 20 -0.93 5.49 0.69
C LEU A 20 -1.33 6.83 1.32
N LYS A 21 -0.35 7.63 1.77
CA LYS A 21 -0.61 9.00 2.24
C LYS A 21 -1.13 9.91 1.13
N LYS A 22 -0.72 9.71 -0.12
CA LYS A 22 -1.28 10.47 -1.26
C LYS A 22 -2.74 10.06 -1.55
N ILE A 23 -3.09 8.79 -1.35
CA ILE A 23 -4.47 8.31 -1.48
C ILE A 23 -5.34 8.76 -0.29
N ILE A 24 -4.80 8.72 0.93
CA ILE A 24 -5.47 9.10 2.18
C ILE A 24 -4.65 10.19 2.88
N PRO A 25 -4.82 11.48 2.51
CA PRO A 25 -4.01 12.58 3.04
C PRO A 25 -4.10 12.78 4.55
N THR A 26 -5.20 12.34 5.16
CA THR A 26 -5.44 12.41 6.62
C THR A 26 -4.64 11.38 7.41
N MET A 27 -4.05 10.38 6.75
CA MET A 27 -3.25 9.34 7.40
C MET A 27 -1.84 9.83 7.67
N SER A 28 -1.37 9.67 8.92
CA SER A 28 0.03 9.92 9.25
C SER A 28 0.95 8.92 8.53
N TYR A 29 2.19 9.31 8.24
CA TYR A 29 3.15 8.38 7.61
C TYR A 29 3.46 7.16 8.49
N SER A 30 3.47 7.33 9.83
CA SER A 30 3.63 6.21 10.76
C SER A 30 2.48 5.21 10.64
N ASN A 31 1.23 5.72 10.63
CA ASN A 31 0.05 4.88 10.48
C ASN A 31 0.04 4.17 9.11
N ALA A 32 0.49 4.86 8.05
CA ALA A 32 0.64 4.25 6.74
C ALA A 32 1.67 3.11 6.73
N LEU A 33 2.80 3.26 7.43
CA LEU A 33 3.78 2.18 7.58
C LEU A 33 3.21 0.98 8.33
N ASP A 34 2.51 1.22 9.44
CA ASP A 34 1.91 0.13 10.22
C ASP A 34 0.80 -0.58 9.43
N TYR A 35 0.00 0.18 8.68
CA TYR A 35 -0.97 -0.39 7.76
C TYR A 35 -0.32 -1.27 6.69
N ILE A 36 0.77 -0.81 6.06
CA ILE A 36 1.53 -1.63 5.10
C ILE A 36 2.04 -2.91 5.76
N LYS A 37 2.53 -2.88 7.00
CA LYS A 37 2.94 -4.09 7.73
C LYS A 37 1.77 -5.06 7.92
N GLN A 38 0.58 -4.55 8.28
CA GLN A 38 -0.63 -5.37 8.44
C GLN A 38 -1.02 -6.04 7.13
N ILE A 39 -1.04 -5.29 6.02
CA ILE A 39 -1.32 -5.87 4.69
C ILE A 39 -0.25 -6.91 4.32
N ARG A 40 1.02 -6.68 4.63
CA ARG A 40 2.08 -7.67 4.40
C ARG A 40 1.88 -8.94 5.22
N THR A 41 1.32 -8.85 6.42
CA THR A 41 0.92 -10.04 7.19
C THR A 41 -0.20 -10.79 6.48
N LYS A 42 -1.26 -10.09 6.06
CA LYS A 42 -2.36 -10.67 5.26
C LYS A 42 -1.86 -11.30 3.94
N MET A 43 -0.86 -10.70 3.30
CA MET A 43 -0.21 -11.26 2.11
C MET A 43 0.42 -12.61 2.41
N LYS A 44 1.14 -12.75 3.53
CA LYS A 44 1.74 -14.04 3.93
C LYS A 44 0.68 -15.08 4.25
N GLU A 45 -0.36 -14.69 4.99
CA GLU A 45 -1.45 -15.59 5.38
C GLU A 45 -2.22 -16.13 4.17
N ALA A 46 -2.36 -15.31 3.12
CA ALA A 46 -3.00 -15.70 1.87
C ALA A 46 -2.02 -16.19 0.80
N ASP A 47 -0.80 -16.59 1.19
CA ASP A 47 0.25 -17.17 0.33
C ASP A 47 0.67 -16.30 -0.88
N TYR A 48 0.58 -14.98 -0.73
CA TYR A 48 1.09 -14.04 -1.72
C TYR A 48 2.57 -13.74 -1.52
N TYR A 49 3.25 -13.47 -2.62
CA TYR A 49 4.65 -13.04 -2.61
C TYR A 49 4.83 -11.73 -1.84
N VAL A 50 5.70 -11.75 -0.83
CA VAL A 50 6.09 -10.58 -0.05
C VAL A 50 7.54 -10.18 -0.39
N PRO A 51 7.79 -9.01 -1.02
CA PRO A 51 9.13 -8.55 -1.32
C PRO A 51 9.99 -8.41 -0.05
N LYS A 52 11.07 -9.19 0.06
CA LYS A 52 11.95 -9.20 1.24
C LYS A 52 12.80 -7.93 1.35
N GLY A 53 13.30 -7.39 0.23
CA GLY A 53 14.14 -6.18 0.20
C GLY A 53 13.37 -4.84 0.24
N LYS A 54 12.04 -4.86 0.12
CA LYS A 54 11.19 -3.67 0.15
C LYS A 54 10.12 -3.85 1.22
N THR A 55 10.45 -3.49 2.45
CA THR A 55 9.59 -3.71 3.63
C THR A 55 8.43 -2.73 3.74
N LYS A 56 8.53 -1.59 3.04
CA LYS A 56 7.55 -0.48 3.09
C LYS A 56 6.57 -0.49 1.91
N ILE A 57 6.39 -1.65 1.27
CA ILE A 57 5.41 -1.83 0.18
C ILE A 57 4.52 -3.06 0.38
N ALA A 58 3.32 -2.99 -0.17
CA ALA A 58 2.34 -4.08 -0.18
C ALA A 58 1.51 -4.08 -1.47
N LEU A 59 0.82 -5.19 -1.77
CA LEU A 59 0.04 -5.34 -2.99
C LEU A 59 -1.13 -4.35 -3.03
N THR A 60 -1.22 -3.59 -4.11
CA THR A 60 -2.22 -2.53 -4.29
C THR A 60 -3.64 -3.08 -4.27
N TRP A 61 -3.88 -4.22 -4.92
CA TRP A 61 -5.22 -4.81 -4.98
C TRP A 61 -5.72 -5.27 -3.59
N MET A 62 -4.82 -5.72 -2.70
CA MET A 62 -5.18 -6.05 -1.32
C MET A 62 -5.52 -4.80 -0.52
N ILE A 63 -4.74 -3.73 -0.71
CA ILE A 63 -5.03 -2.43 -0.09
C ILE A 63 -6.39 -1.89 -0.55
N LYS A 64 -6.68 -1.95 -1.85
CA LYS A 64 -7.98 -1.55 -2.42
C LYS A 64 -9.13 -2.34 -1.79
N LYS A 65 -8.99 -3.66 -1.73
CA LYS A 65 -9.98 -4.56 -1.13
C LYS A 65 -10.24 -4.23 0.34
N ASP A 66 -9.17 -3.97 1.11
CA ASP A 66 -9.27 -3.71 2.55
C ASP A 66 -9.87 -2.32 2.87
N LEU A 67 -9.60 -1.32 2.01
CA LEU A 67 -10.14 0.05 2.14
C LEU A 67 -11.49 0.26 1.45
N GLY A 68 -12.00 -0.72 0.70
CA GLY A 68 -13.23 -0.58 -0.09
C GLY A 68 -13.10 0.36 -1.30
N ILE A 69 -11.88 0.57 -1.81
CA ILE A 69 -11.61 1.42 -2.97
C ILE A 69 -11.81 0.57 -4.24
N LYS A 70 -12.72 0.98 -5.14
CA LYS A 70 -12.93 0.35 -6.44
C LYS A 70 -11.91 0.83 -7.47
#